data_AF-A0A7Z9G4V6-F1
#
_entry.id   AF-A0A7Z9G4V6-F1
#
_cell.length_a   1.000
_cell.length_b   1.000
_cell.length_c   1.000
_cell.angle_alpha   90.00
_cell.angle_beta   90.00
_cell.angle_gamma   90.00
#
_symmetry.space_group_name_H-M   'P 1'
#
loop_
_entity.id
_entity.type
_entity.pdbx_description
1 polymer ?
#
loop_
_entity_poly.entity_id
_entity_poly.type
_entity_poly.pdbx_seq_one_letter_code
_entity_poly.pdbx_strand_id
1 'polypeptide(L)'
;MLGKPRDATEAFAMLRSLSGRSHQVRTGVVLSSGAKKSNFTQSSNVLFRTLSDAEIERYIASGQCFDKAGAYGAQDLSCGFVQEIQGSLTNVIGLPLAETLSALSEMM
;
A
#
# COMPACT_ATOMS: atom_id res chain seq x y z
N MET A 1 12.94 0.18 0.25
CA MET A 1 11.57 0.73 0.20
C MET A 1 11.21 0.88 -1.28
N LEU A 2 10.03 0.44 -1.72
CA LEU A 2 9.61 0.59 -3.12
C LEU A 2 8.91 1.94 -3.30
N GLY A 3 9.41 2.75 -4.23
CA GLY A 3 8.79 4.02 -4.63
C GLY A 3 7.74 3.81 -5.72
N LYS A 4 7.35 4.91 -6.37
CA LYS A 4 6.54 4.85 -7.61
C LYS A 4 7.45 4.39 -8.77
N PRO A 5 7.01 3.47 -9.64
CA PRO A 5 7.82 3.06 -10.77
C PRO A 5 7.95 4.23 -11.77
N ARG A 6 9.16 4.43 -12.31
CA ARG A 6 9.43 5.48 -13.31
C ARG A 6 8.93 5.10 -14.70
N ASP A 7 8.92 3.80 -14.99
CA ASP A 7 8.55 3.23 -16.28
C ASP A 7 7.98 1.81 -16.13
N ALA A 8 7.54 1.24 -17.25
CA ALA A 8 6.93 -0.10 -17.30
C ALA A 8 7.90 -1.21 -16.86
N THR A 9 9.19 -1.08 -17.15
CA THR A 9 10.22 -2.05 -16.78
C THR A 9 10.37 -2.10 -15.25
N GLU A 10 10.40 -0.94 -14.61
CA GLU A 10 10.46 -0.84 -13.16
C GLU A 10 9.16 -1.34 -12.51
N ALA A 11 7.99 -1.01 -13.07
CA ALA A 11 6.72 -1.54 -12.58
C ALA A 11 6.67 -3.07 -12.63
N PHE A 12 7.15 -3.67 -13.74
CA PHE A 12 7.23 -5.12 -13.89
C PHE A 12 8.16 -5.74 -12.85
N ALA A 13 9.37 -5.17 -12.67
CA ALA A 13 10.33 -5.66 -11.69
C ALA A 13 9.79 -5.59 -10.26
N MET A 14 9.09 -4.49 -9.90
CA MET A 14 8.42 -4.36 -8.60
C MET A 14 7.37 -5.44 -8.41
N LEU A 15 6.40 -5.57 -9.33
CA LEU A 15 5.31 -6.54 -9.24
C LEU A 15 5.81 -7.99 -9.20
N ARG A 16 6.82 -8.32 -10.01
CA ARG A 16 7.47 -9.64 -10.02
C ARG A 16 8.19 -9.93 -8.70
N SER A 17 8.79 -8.92 -8.07
CA SER A 17 9.46 -9.07 -6.77
C SER A 17 8.49 -9.31 -5.60
N LEU A 18 7.24 -8.84 -5.72
CA LEU A 18 6.17 -8.99 -4.74
C LEU A 18 5.34 -10.27 -4.95
N SER A 19 5.23 -10.75 -6.20
CA SER A 19 4.48 -11.94 -6.57
C SER A 19 4.79 -13.15 -5.67
N GLY A 20 3.74 -13.74 -5.07
CA GLY A 20 3.84 -14.93 -4.22
C GLY A 20 4.55 -14.70 -2.88
N ARG A 21 4.72 -13.44 -2.45
CA ARG A 21 5.44 -13.08 -1.22
C ARG A 21 4.61 -12.14 -0.36
N SER A 22 4.97 -12.12 0.92
CA SER A 22 4.49 -11.10 1.85
C SER A 22 5.41 -9.88 1.86
N HIS A 23 4.81 -8.70 1.90
CA HIS A 23 5.51 -7.42 2.09
C HIS A 23 4.74 -6.54 3.08
N GLN A 24 5.40 -5.47 3.54
CA GLN A 24 4.80 -4.54 4.49
C GLN A 24 4.40 -3.23 3.82
N VAL A 25 3.18 -2.80 4.11
CA VAL A 25 2.72 -1.44 3.86
C VAL A 25 2.67 -0.69 5.18
N ARG A 26 3.38 0.44 5.25
CA ARG A 26 3.50 1.26 6.45
C ARG A 26 3.01 2.67 6.16
N THR A 27 2.07 3.16 6.96
CA THR A 27 1.57 4.53 6.87
C THR A 27 1.88 5.27 8.16
N GLY A 28 2.64 6.36 8.02
CA GLY A 28 2.87 7.31 9.11
C GLY A 28 1.76 8.35 9.16
N VAL A 29 1.25 8.62 10.36
CA VAL A 29 0.23 9.65 10.62
C VAL A 29 0.79 10.64 11.62
N VAL A 30 0.60 11.93 11.34
CA VAL A 30 0.93 13.03 12.25
C VAL A 30 -0.32 13.88 12.43
N LEU A 31 -0.72 14.06 13.68
CA LEU A 31 -1.83 14.91 14.10
C LEU A 31 -1.28 16.12 14.85
N SER A 32 -1.79 17.31 14.54
CA SER A 32 -1.34 18.57 15.17
C SER A 32 -2.54 19.48 15.44
N SER A 33 -2.69 19.93 16.68
CA SER A 33 -3.72 20.88 17.11
C SER A 33 -3.14 21.86 18.12
N GLY A 34 -2.89 23.11 17.70
CA GLY A 34 -2.17 24.10 18.50
C GLY A 34 -0.81 23.58 18.94
N ALA A 35 -0.59 23.48 20.26
CA ALA A 35 0.64 22.93 20.85
C ALA A 35 0.63 21.39 20.97
N LYS A 36 -0.53 20.73 20.86
CA LYS A 36 -0.64 19.26 20.95
C LYS A 36 -0.17 18.64 19.62
N LYS A 37 0.69 17.63 19.72
CA LYS A 37 1.13 16.80 18.59
C LYS A 37 1.05 15.33 18.97
N SER A 38 0.58 14.49 18.06
CA SER A 38 0.64 13.04 18.16
C SER A 38 1.13 12.48 16.83
N ASN A 39 1.90 11.40 16.88
CA ASN A 39 2.33 10.70 15.68
C ASN A 39 2.41 9.21 15.94
N PHE A 40 2.12 8.42 14.92
CA PHE A 40 2.25 6.97 14.97
C PHE A 40 2.48 6.42 13.57
N THR A 41 2.87 5.16 13.48
CA THR A 41 3.00 4.42 12.22
C THR A 41 2.25 3.11 12.33
N GLN A 42 1.32 2.88 11.40
CA GLN A 42 0.64 1.60 11.30
C GLN A 42 1.32 0.73 10.25
N SER A 43 1.50 -0.55 10.54
CA SER A 43 2.09 -1.53 9.63
C SER A 43 1.10 -2.64 9.33
N SER A 44 1.05 -3.11 8.08
CA SER A 44 0.22 -4.26 7.70
C SER A 44 1.00 -5.14 6.73
N ASN A 45 0.90 -6.46 6.92
CA ASN A 45 1.48 -7.42 5.99
C ASN A 45 0.47 -7.69 4.89
N VAL A 46 0.92 -7.64 3.64
CA VAL A 46 0.13 -7.95 2.45
C VAL A 46 0.79 -9.13 1.77
N LEU A 47 0.06 -10.22 1.61
CA LEU A 47 0.49 -11.38 0.84
C LEU A 47 -0.08 -11.26 -0.57
N PHE A 48 0.78 -11.34 -1.57
CA PHE A 48 0.36 -11.51 -2.95
C PHE A 48 0.22 -12.99 -3.29
N ARG A 49 -0.77 -13.33 -4.10
CA ARG A 49 -0.75 -14.60 -4.83
C ARG A 49 0.40 -14.59 -5.84
N THR A 50 0.74 -15.76 -6.37
CA THR A 50 1.64 -15.83 -7.52
C THR A 50 0.97 -15.16 -8.73
N LEU A 51 1.69 -14.23 -9.34
CA LEU A 51 1.28 -13.54 -10.56
C LEU A 51 2.02 -14.15 -11.76
N SER A 52 1.33 -14.31 -12.88
CA SER A 52 1.97 -14.60 -14.16
C SER A 52 2.50 -13.31 -14.81
N ASP A 53 3.49 -13.44 -15.68
CA ASP A 53 4.07 -12.29 -16.37
C ASP A 53 3.03 -11.60 -17.26
N ALA A 54 2.14 -12.36 -17.91
CA ALA A 54 1.03 -11.83 -18.70
C ALA A 54 0.03 -11.00 -17.88
N GLU A 55 -0.23 -11.37 -16.61
CA GLU A 55 -1.09 -10.57 -15.73
C GLU A 55 -0.42 -9.26 -15.33
N ILE A 56 0.89 -9.30 -15.04
CA ILE A 56 1.69 -8.12 -14.71
C ILE A 56 1.69 -7.15 -15.90
N GLU A 57 2.01 -7.64 -17.10
CA GLU A 57 2.03 -6.84 -18.33
C GLU A 57 0.66 -6.22 -18.62
N ARG A 58 -0.42 -6.99 -18.49
CA ARG A 58 -1.79 -6.49 -18.71
C ARG A 58 -2.15 -5.37 -17.73
N TYR A 59 -1.75 -5.49 -16.47
CA TYR A 59 -2.01 -4.45 -15.48
C TYR A 59 -1.19 -3.19 -15.74
N ILE A 60 0.09 -3.33 -16.10
CA ILE A 60 0.95 -2.19 -16.48
C ILE A 60 0.36 -1.47 -17.70
N ALA A 61 -0.15 -2.20 -18.69
CA ALA A 61 -0.81 -1.63 -19.86
C ALA A 61 -2.07 -0.79 -19.50
N SER A 62 -2.68 -1.00 -18.32
CA SER A 62 -3.78 -0.15 -17.84
C SER A 62 -3.33 1.22 -17.32
N GLY A 63 -2.03 1.41 -17.08
CA GLY A 63 -1.45 2.66 -16.57
C GLY A 63 -1.65 2.91 -15.07
N GLN A 64 -2.45 2.10 -14.38
CA GLN A 64 -2.80 2.32 -12.97
C GLN A 64 -1.65 2.09 -11.98
N CYS A 65 -0.53 1.51 -12.41
CA CYS A 65 0.61 1.26 -11.53
C CYS A 65 1.48 2.51 -11.26
N PHE A 66 1.48 3.49 -12.17
CA PHE A 66 2.53 4.53 -12.21
C PHE A 66 2.45 5.56 -11.09
N ASP A 67 1.27 5.79 -10.50
CA ASP A 67 1.10 6.73 -9.42
C ASP A 67 1.23 6.10 -8.02
N LYS A 68 1.54 4.80 -7.94
CA LYS A 68 1.50 3.99 -6.71
C LYS A 68 2.86 3.46 -6.28
N ALA A 69 3.17 3.62 -5.00
CA ALA A 69 4.38 3.02 -4.44
C ALA A 69 4.29 1.49 -4.46
N GLY A 70 5.34 0.81 -4.94
CA GLY A 70 5.30 -0.63 -5.16
C GLY A 70 4.49 -1.06 -6.39
N ALA A 71 4.07 -0.10 -7.23
CA ALA A 71 3.40 -0.32 -8.49
C ALA A 71 2.03 -1.02 -8.40
N TYR A 72 1.32 -0.97 -7.26
CA TYR A 72 -0.03 -1.54 -7.10
C TYR A 72 -0.88 -0.73 -6.09
N GLY A 73 -2.19 -0.93 -6.11
CA GLY A 73 -3.14 -0.33 -5.15
C GLY A 73 -4.24 -1.29 -4.73
N ALA A 74 -4.58 -1.30 -3.44
CA ALA A 74 -5.63 -2.17 -2.90
C ALA A 74 -7.06 -1.83 -3.36
N GLN A 75 -7.27 -0.74 -4.11
CA GLN A 75 -8.58 -0.24 -4.56
C GLN A 75 -8.82 -0.35 -6.07
N ASP A 76 -7.80 -0.72 -6.84
CA ASP A 76 -7.88 -0.78 -8.30
C ASP A 76 -7.86 -2.22 -8.82
N LEU A 77 -7.60 -2.43 -10.12
CA LEU A 77 -7.50 -3.77 -10.72
C LEU A 77 -6.52 -4.71 -10.00
N SER A 78 -5.46 -4.16 -9.40
CA SER A 78 -4.46 -4.92 -8.65
C SER A 78 -4.94 -5.40 -7.29
N CYS A 79 -6.17 -5.06 -6.86
CA CYS A 79 -6.79 -5.70 -5.69
C CYS A 79 -6.85 -7.23 -5.86
N GLY A 80 -6.99 -7.72 -7.10
CA GLY A 80 -6.94 -9.15 -7.43
C GLY A 80 -5.57 -9.81 -7.31
N PHE A 81 -4.51 -9.07 -6.98
CA PHE A 81 -3.18 -9.61 -6.67
C PHE A 81 -3.04 -9.97 -5.19
N VAL A 82 -3.81 -9.31 -4.33
CA VAL A 82 -3.76 -9.51 -2.88
C VAL A 82 -4.49 -10.80 -2.53
N GLN A 83 -3.75 -11.72 -1.92
CA GLN A 83 -4.29 -12.96 -1.36
C GLN A 83 -4.76 -12.76 0.08
N GLU A 84 -4.00 -12.02 0.88
CA GLU A 84 -4.28 -11.80 2.30
C GLU A 84 -3.74 -10.45 2.77
N ILE A 85 -4.45 -9.84 3.72
CA ILE A 85 -3.96 -8.68 4.49
C ILE A 85 -4.03 -9.04 5.97
N GLN A 86 -2.89 -9.00 6.65
CA GLN A 86 -2.80 -9.09 8.10
C GLN A 86 -2.54 -7.70 8.67
N GLY A 87 -3.53 -7.12 9.34
CA GLY A 87 -3.49 -5.77 9.88
C GLY A 87 -4.66 -4.93 9.37
N SER A 88 -4.40 -3.66 9.09
CA SER A 88 -5.42 -2.67 8.75
C SER A 88 -5.54 -2.49 7.24
N LEU A 89 -6.71 -2.79 6.67
CA LEU A 89 -7.00 -2.51 5.26
C LEU A 89 -6.89 -1.01 4.96
N THR A 90 -7.37 -0.16 5.86
CA THR A 90 -7.38 1.30 5.68
C THR A 90 -5.95 1.86 5.74
N ASN A 91 -5.06 1.25 6.54
CA ASN A 91 -3.61 1.48 6.47
C ASN A 91 -3.05 1.19 5.07
N VAL A 92 -3.41 0.05 4.46
CA VAL A 92 -2.94 -0.33 3.11
C VAL A 92 -3.48 0.63 2.05
N ILE A 93 -4.70 1.15 2.23
CA ILE A 93 -5.29 2.17 1.35
C ILE A 93 -4.55 3.52 1.48
N GLY A 94 -4.04 3.84 2.67
CA GLY A 94 -3.19 5.01 2.91
C GLY A 94 -3.55 5.86 4.13
N LEU A 95 -4.55 5.46 4.92
CA LEU A 95 -4.85 6.09 6.21
C LEU A 95 -5.38 5.05 7.21
N PRO A 96 -4.62 4.69 8.27
CA PRO A 96 -5.10 3.78 9.32
C PRO A 96 -6.23 4.41 10.12
N LEU A 97 -7.47 4.23 9.67
CA LEU A 97 -8.62 5.01 10.13
C LEU A 97 -8.94 4.77 11.61
N ALA A 98 -8.89 3.52 12.08
CA ALA A 98 -9.21 3.19 13.47
C ALA A 98 -8.21 3.85 14.43
N GLU A 99 -6.92 3.72 14.12
CA GLU A 99 -5.82 4.28 14.90
C GLU A 99 -5.83 5.82 14.84
N THR A 100 -6.13 6.39 13.67
CA THR A 100 -6.29 7.84 13.49
C THR A 100 -7.42 8.39 14.34
N LEU A 101 -8.59 7.73 14.36
CA LEU A 101 -9.74 8.17 15.16
C LEU A 101 -9.49 8.04 16.67
N SER A 102 -8.80 6.98 17.10
CA SER A 102 -8.37 6.84 18.51
C SER A 102 -7.46 8.01 18.91
N ALA A 103 -6.42 8.26 18.12
CA ALA A 103 -5.47 9.34 18.39
C ALA A 103 -6.11 10.74 18.33
N LEU A 104 -7.07 10.97 17.43
CA LEU A 104 -7.87 12.20 17.41
C LEU A 104 -8.70 12.38 18.67
N SER A 105 -9.30 11.30 19.18
CA SER A 105 -10.13 11.33 20.38
C SER A 105 -9.33 11.71 21.64
N GLU A 106 -8.07 11.30 21.71
CA GLU A 106 -7.13 11.65 22.78
C GLU A 106 -6.62 13.11 22.69
N MET A 107 -6.74 13.74 21.52
CA MET A 107 -6.25 15.11 21.29
C MET A 107 -7.28 16.20 21.52
N MET A 108 -8.58 15.87 21.50
CA MET A 108 -9.66 16.78 21.90
C MET A 108 -9.53 17.12 23.39
#